data_AF-F1REY7-F1
#
_entry.id   AF-F1REY7-F1
#
_cell.length_a   1.000
_cell.length_b   1.000
_cell.length_c   1.000
_cell.angle_alpha   90.00
_cell.angle_beta   90.00
_cell.angle_gamma   90.00
#
_symmetry.space_group_name_H-M   'P 1'
#
loop_
_entity.id
_entity.type
_entity.pdbx_description
1 polymer ?
#
loop_
_entity_poly.entity_id
_entity_poly.type
_entity_poly.pdbx_seq_one_letter_code
_entity_poly.pdbx_strand_id
1 'polypeptide(L)' 'MDIDASEEDPEMKKSSAVCVGREEDIKKSERMTAIVHDREVVIFYHKGEYHAMDIRCYRI' A
#
# COMPACT_ATOMS: atom_id res chain seq x y z
N MET A 1 10.38 -2.98 -36.43
CA MET A 1 9.32 -2.63 -35.45
C MET A 1 9.39 -3.75 -34.45
N ASP A 2 10.33 -3.62 -33.53
CA ASP A 2 10.74 -4.69 -32.66
C ASP A 2 10.10 -4.37 -31.32
N ILE A 3 9.05 -5.14 -31.04
CA ILE A 3 8.35 -5.14 -29.76
C ILE A 3 9.38 -5.60 -28.74
N ASP A 4 9.90 -4.63 -28.00
CA ASP A 4 10.69 -4.85 -26.80
C ASP A 4 9.71 -5.40 -25.76
N ALA A 5 9.46 -6.70 -25.84
CA ALA A 5 8.93 -7.48 -24.74
C ALA A 5 10.03 -7.56 -23.68
N SER A 6 10.29 -6.43 -23.02
CA SER A 6 10.98 -6.42 -21.75
C SER A 6 10.12 -7.24 -20.79
N GLU A 7 10.55 -8.49 -20.56
CA GLU A 7 10.04 -9.34 -19.50
C GLU A 7 10.27 -8.60 -18.18
N GLU A 8 9.27 -7.83 -17.73
CA GLU A 8 9.29 -7.22 -16.41
C GLU A 8 9.36 -8.35 -15.37
N ASP A 9 10.53 -8.43 -14.73
CA ASP A 9 10.80 -9.29 -13.60
C ASP A 9 9.65 -9.20 -12.57
N PRO A 10 9.01 -10.33 -12.20
CA PRO A 10 7.89 -10.34 -11.26
C PRO A 10 8.23 -9.76 -9.88
N GLU A 11 9.52 -9.63 -9.54
CA GLU A 11 9.99 -8.93 -8.34
C GLU A 11 9.81 -7.40 -8.42
N MET A 12 10.00 -6.81 -9.61
CA MET A 12 9.85 -5.37 -9.85
C MET A 12 8.40 -4.89 -9.72
N LYS A 13 7.42 -5.76 -9.99
CA LYS A 13 5.99 -5.42 -9.86
C LYS A 13 5.56 -5.20 -8.41
N LYS A 14 6.19 -5.88 -7.44
CA LYS A 14 5.85 -5.79 -6.01
C LYS A 14 6.38 -4.53 -5.31
N SER A 15 7.24 -3.75 -5.97
CA SER A 15 7.80 -2.50 -5.43
C SER A 15 7.15 -1.24 -6.01
N SER A 16 6.12 -1.40 -6.86
CA SER A 16 5.35 -0.29 -7.41
C SER A 16 4.45 0.38 -6.35
N ALA A 17 4.33 1.70 -6.36
CA ALA A 17 3.41 2.39 -5.45
C ALA A 17 1.95 2.11 -5.83
N VAL A 18 1.10 1.86 -4.82
CA VAL A 18 -0.35 1.66 -4.99
C VAL A 18 -1.10 2.81 -4.33
N CYS A 19 -2.06 3.40 -5.06
CA CYS A 19 -2.97 4.38 -4.48
C CYS A 19 -4.03 3.67 -3.62
N VAL A 20 -4.06 3.98 -2.32
CA VAL A 20 -4.87 3.29 -1.31
C VAL A 20 -6.14 4.04 -0.91
N GLY A 21 -6.31 5.29 -1.33
CA GLY A 21 -7.48 6.10 -1.01
C GLY A 21 -7.22 7.60 -1.13
N ARG A 22 -8.18 8.40 -0.66
CA ARG A 22 -8.05 9.86 -0.61
C ARG A 22 -7.50 10.33 0.73
N GLU A 23 -6.76 11.43 0.69
CA GLU A 23 -6.16 12.02 1.88
C GLU A 23 -7.22 12.55 2.88
N GLU A 24 -8.33 13.09 2.36
CA GLU A 24 -9.43 13.61 3.17
C GLU A 24 -10.09 12.52 4.05
N ASP A 25 -10.23 11.30 3.50
CA ASP A 25 -10.91 10.20 4.16
C ASP A 25 -10.11 9.67 5.35
N ILE A 26 -8.78 9.54 5.20
CA ILE A 26 -7.91 9.11 6.30
C ILE A 26 -7.68 10.19 7.34
N LYS A 27 -7.58 11.46 6.95
CA LYS A 27 -7.49 12.56 7.92
C LYS A 27 -8.75 12.64 8.78
N LYS A 28 -9.92 12.31 8.22
CA LYS A 28 -11.19 12.28 8.93
C LYS A 28 -11.35 11.06 9.84
N SER A 29 -10.91 9.88 9.39
CA SER A 29 -11.10 8.61 10.12
C SER A 29 -9.90 8.21 10.99
N GLU A 30 -8.76 8.88 10.82
CA GLU A 30 -7.44 8.57 11.38
C GLU A 30 -6.89 7.17 11.05
N ARG A 31 -7.66 6.36 10.31
CA ARG A 31 -7.34 4.97 9.98
C ARG A 31 -8.07 4.50 8.73
N MET A 32 -7.35 3.85 7.82
CA MET A 32 -7.92 3.09 6.70
C MET A 32 -7.26 1.72 6.55
N THR A 33 -7.88 0.81 5.79
CA THR A 33 -7.31 -0.49 5.42
C THR A 33 -7.32 -0.65 3.91
N ALA A 34 -6.29 -1.27 3.35
CA ALA A 34 -6.17 -1.53 1.91
C ALA A 34 -5.46 -2.85 1.64
N ILE A 35 -5.65 -3.38 0.42
CA ILE A 35 -4.88 -4.52 -0.09
C ILE A 35 -3.83 -3.98 -1.06
N VAL A 36 -2.57 -4.23 -0.78
CA VAL A 36 -1.42 -3.80 -1.58
C VAL A 36 -0.64 -5.05 -1.99
N HIS A 37 -0.63 -5.38 -3.29
CA HIS A 37 -0.01 -6.60 -3.84
C HIS A 37 -0.31 -7.85 -3.00
N ASP A 38 -1.60 -8.09 -2.75
CA ASP A 38 -2.13 -9.22 -1.97
C ASP A 38 -1.81 -9.20 -0.46
N ARG A 39 -1.31 -8.07 0.07
CA ARG A 39 -1.12 -7.86 1.51
C ARG A 39 -2.16 -6.89 2.07
N GLU A 40 -2.90 -7.31 3.08
CA GLU A 40 -3.76 -6.42 3.86
C GLU A 40 -2.93 -5.56 4.80
N VAL A 41 -3.00 -4.25 4.58
CA VAL A 41 -2.32 -3.24 5.38
C VAL A 41 -3.33 -2.32 6.05
N VAL A 42 -2.98 -1.88 7.24
CA VAL A 42 -3.65 -0.78 7.95
C VAL A 42 -2.77 0.47 7.86
N ILE A 43 -3.39 1.60 7.56
CA ILE A 43 -2.73 2.89 7.46
C ILE A 43 -3.34 3.80 8.51
N PHE A 44 -2.51 4.39 9.36
CA PHE A 44 -2.89 5.36 10.37
C PHE A 44 -2.44 6.75 9.98
N TYR A 45 -3.25 7.75 10.34
CA TYR A 45 -2.84 9.15 10.35
C TYR A 45 -2.77 9.62 11.79
N HIS A 46 -1.55 9.93 12.28
CA HIS A 46 -1.34 10.33 13.66
C HIS A 46 -0.32 11.47 13.74
N LYS A 47 -0.65 12.55 14.45
CA LYS A 47 0.24 13.71 14.65
C LYS A 47 0.83 14.32 13.37
N GLY A 48 0.09 14.25 12.25
CA GLY A 48 0.54 14.79 10.96
C GLY A 48 1.32 13.80 10.09
N GLU A 49 1.57 12.58 10.58
CA GLU A 49 2.32 11.55 9.89
C GLU A 49 1.43 10.36 9.48
N TYR A 50 1.84 9.67 8.42
CA TYR A 50 1.19 8.46 7.92
C TYR A 50 2.03 7.23 8.27
N HIS A 51 1.38 6.20 8.81
CA HIS A 51 2.04 4.94 9.16
C HIS A 51 1.28 3.77 8.53
N ALA A 52 1.93 3.04 7.61
CA ALA A 52 1.39 1.83 7.01
C ALA A 52 2.07 0.59 7.60
N MET A 53 1.28 -0.42 7.96
CA MET A 53 1.76 -1.69 8.52
C MET A 53 0.80 -2.83 8.20
N ASP A 54 1.24 -4.08 8.35
CA ASP A 54 0.37 -5.23 8.20
C ASP A 54 -0.80 -5.15 9.20
N ILE A 55 -2.00 -5.53 8.75
CA ILE A 55 -3.21 -5.47 9.59
C ILE A 55 -3.15 -6.46 10.78
N ARG A 56 -2.39 -7.54 10.63
CA ARG A 56 -2.32 -8.62 11.62
C ARG A 56 -1.25 -8.32 12.65
N CYS A 57 -1.60 -8.38 13.93
CA CYS A 57 -0.61 -8.29 15.01
C CYS A 57 0.33 -9.49 14.98
N TYR A 58 1.63 -9.23 15.22
CA TYR A 58 2.65 -10.29 15.25
C TYR A 58 2.68 -11.07 16.58
N ARG A 59 1.90 -10.64 17.56
CA ARG A 59 1.76 -11.34 18.83
C ARG A 59 0.54 -12.25 18.77
N ILE A 60 0.79 -13.55 18.93
CA ILE A 60 -0.20 -14.61 19.12
C ILE A 60 -0.64 -14.65 20.58
#